data_AF-A0A838EWW8-F1
#
_entry.id   AF-A0A838EWW8-F1
#
_cell.length_a   1.000
_cell.length_b   1.000
_cell.length_c   1.000
_cell.angle_alpha   90.00
_cell.angle_beta   90.00
_cell.angle_gamma   90.00
#
_symmetry.space_group_name_H-M   'P 1'
#
loop_
_entity.id
_entity.type
_entity.pdbx_description
1 polymer ?
#
loop_
_entity_poly.entity_id
_entity_poly.type
_entity_poly.pdbx_seq_one_letter_code
_entity_poly.pdbx_strand_id
1 'polypeptide(L)'
;MTECPQCGTKNQDDVKNCTNCRVNLYWAFQHYSELASLREANSLPVRPQSASFLVETSKHIDDGPTAPWLRTTIKKFGLKGAGKKVSTTAE
;
A
#
# COMPACT_ATOMS: atom_id res chain seq x y z
N MET A 1 5.46 10.48 9.63
CA MET A 1 4.14 9.81 9.69
C MET A 1 3.22 10.48 8.69
N THR A 2 2.61 9.69 7.81
CA THR A 2 1.78 10.21 6.72
C THR A 2 0.32 9.76 6.89
N GLU A 3 -0.61 10.72 6.83
CA GLU A 3 -2.04 10.46 6.97
C GLU A 3 -2.64 9.95 5.65
N CYS A 4 -3.40 8.86 5.70
CA CYS A 4 -4.06 8.30 4.52
C CYS A 4 -5.19 9.23 4.01
N PRO A 5 -5.16 9.68 2.75
CA PRO A 5 -6.20 10.55 2.19
C PRO A 5 -7.61 9.95 2.24
N GLN A 6 -7.72 8.61 2.14
CA GLN A 6 -9.00 7.91 2.14
C GLN A 6 -9.62 7.77 3.54
N CYS A 7 -8.83 7.35 4.53
CA CYS A 7 -9.38 6.91 5.82
C CYS A 7 -8.81 7.65 7.04
N GLY A 8 -7.90 8.61 6.85
CA GLY A 8 -7.31 9.41 7.94
C GLY A 8 -6.37 8.63 8.88
N THR A 9 -6.10 7.35 8.61
CA THR A 9 -5.17 6.58 9.44
C THR A 9 -3.74 7.13 9.28
N LYS A 10 -3.03 7.31 10.39
CA LYS A 10 -1.60 7.68 10.39
C LYS A 10 -0.74 6.45 10.09
N ASN A 11 0.10 6.56 9.08
CA ASN A 11 0.98 5.48 8.62
C ASN A 11 2.45 5.89 8.80
N GLN A 12 3.34 4.89 8.84
CA GLN A 12 4.78 5.13 8.70
C GLN A 12 5.08 5.63 7.28
N ASP A 13 6.17 6.38 7.10
CA ASP A 13 6.43 7.06 5.82
C ASP A 13 6.95 6.09 4.73
N ASP A 14 7.39 4.90 5.11
CA ASP A 14 7.93 3.86 4.23
C ASP A 14 6.87 2.83 3.77
N VAL A 15 5.65 2.87 4.30
CA VAL A 15 4.61 1.91 3.90
C VAL A 15 4.00 2.28 2.55
N LYS A 16 3.86 1.27 1.68
CA LYS A 16 3.26 1.46 0.36
C LYS A 16 1.74 1.55 0.39
N ASN A 17 1.11 0.85 1.31
CA ASN A 17 -0.34 0.76 1.46
C ASN A 17 -0.73 1.24 2.86
N CYS A 18 -1.91 1.84 2.98
CA CYS A 18 -2.44 2.23 4.29
C CYS A 18 -2.65 0.98 5.16
N THR A 19 -2.23 1.02 6.42
CA THR A 19 -2.34 -0.10 7.37
C THR A 19 -3.79 -0.47 7.68
N ASN A 20 -4.72 0.47 7.55
CA ASN A 20 -6.14 0.26 7.83
C ASN A 20 -6.95 -0.07 6.56
N CYS A 21 -7.05 0.87 5.61
CA CYS A 21 -7.90 0.69 4.43
C CYS A 21 -7.20 0.03 3.23
N ARG A 22 -5.90 -0.28 3.34
CA ARG A 22 -5.06 -0.96 2.33
C ARG A 22 -4.93 -0.26 0.97
N VAL A 23 -5.47 0.95 0.81
CA VAL A 23 -5.25 1.78 -0.39
C VAL A 23 -3.76 2.05 -0.56
N ASN A 24 -3.29 2.04 -1.80
CA ASN A 24 -1.93 2.42 -2.11
C ASN A 24 -1.71 3.92 -1.80
N LEU A 25 -0.78 4.22 -0.89
CA LEU A 25 -0.54 5.57 -0.40
C LEU A 25 0.08 6.46 -1.48
N TYR A 26 1.01 5.95 -2.28
CA TYR A 26 1.61 6.70 -3.39
C TYR A 26 0.56 7.17 -4.40
N TRP A 27 -0.35 6.28 -4.78
CA TRP A 27 -1.48 6.62 -5.65
C TRP A 27 -2.44 7.59 -4.97
N ALA A 28 -2.81 7.33 -3.70
CA ALA A 28 -3.77 8.14 -2.98
C ALA A 28 -3.31 9.60 -2.83
N PHE A 29 -2.02 9.86 -2.58
CA PHE A 29 -1.52 11.25 -2.47
C PHE A 29 -1.59 12.03 -3.78
N GLN A 30 -1.56 11.34 -4.93
CA GLN A 30 -1.62 12.00 -6.23
C GLN A 30 -3.05 12.17 -6.75
N HIS A 31 -3.94 11.23 -6.43
CA HIS A 31 -5.21 11.10 -7.15
C HIS A 31 -6.45 11.10 -6.26
N TYR A 32 -6.30 11.02 -4.94
CA TYR A 32 -7.47 10.86 -4.07
C TYR A 32 -8.34 12.12 -3.99
N SER A 33 -7.76 13.32 -4.08
CA SER A 33 -8.53 14.57 -4.10
C SER A 33 -9.46 14.64 -5.31
N GLU A 34 -8.96 14.27 -6.50
CA GLU A 34 -9.76 14.17 -7.72
C GLU A 34 -10.86 13.13 -7.57
N LEU A 35 -10.54 11.92 -7.07
CA LEU A 35 -11.54 10.90 -6.81
C LEU A 35 -12.61 11.40 -5.83
N ALA A 36 -12.22 12.08 -4.76
CA ALA A 36 -13.13 12.63 -3.76
C ALA A 36 -14.14 13.61 -4.39
N SER A 37 -13.66 14.54 -5.21
CA SER A 37 -14.52 15.49 -5.94
C SER A 37 -15.45 14.79 -6.94
N LEU A 38 -14.97 13.79 -7.67
CA LEU A 38 -15.81 13.00 -8.58
C LEU A 38 -16.92 12.26 -7.82
N ARG A 39 -16.61 11.69 -6.65
CA ARG A 39 -17.60 10.99 -5.82
C ARG A 39 -18.65 11.95 -5.28
N GLU A 40 -18.24 13.10 -4.77
CA GLU A 40 -19.15 14.15 -4.31
C GLU A 40 -20.08 14.62 -5.43
N ALA A 41 -19.55 14.90 -6.62
CA ALA A 41 -20.32 15.30 -7.78
C ALA A 41 -21.37 14.26 -8.22
N ASN A 42 -21.15 12.99 -7.89
CA ASN A 42 -22.05 11.87 -8.20
C ASN A 42 -22.92 11.45 -6.99
N SER A 43 -23.02 12.29 -5.94
CA SER A 43 -23.77 11.97 -4.71
C SER A 43 -23.31 10.66 -4.03
N LEU A 44 -22.03 10.31 -4.18
CA LEU A 44 -21.40 9.17 -3.53
C LEU A 44 -20.61 9.61 -2.30
N PRO A 45 -20.47 8.75 -1.27
CA PRO A 45 -19.68 9.08 -0.09
C PRO A 45 -18.21 9.38 -0.45
N VAL A 46 -17.69 10.55 -0.08
CA VAL A 46 -16.31 10.99 -0.39
C VAL A 46 -15.24 10.02 0.14
N ARG A 47 -15.52 9.36 1.27
CA ARG A 47 -14.64 8.37 1.90
C ARG A 47 -15.34 7.02 1.98
N PRO A 48 -15.28 6.19 0.91
CA PRO A 48 -15.88 4.87 0.94
C PRO A 48 -15.15 3.96 1.91
N GLN A 49 -15.90 3.07 2.54
CA GLN A 49 -15.32 1.96 3.27
C GLN A 49 -14.70 0.96 2.29
N SER A 50 -13.46 0.55 2.55
CA SER A 50 -12.87 -0.59 1.84
C SER A 50 -13.63 -1.86 2.21
N ALA A 51 -13.95 -2.69 1.22
CA ALA A 51 -14.60 -3.97 1.47
C ALA A 51 -13.75 -4.85 2.42
N SER A 52 -14.37 -5.42 3.45
CA SER A 52 -13.66 -6.15 4.51
C SER A 52 -12.81 -7.29 3.98
N PHE A 53 -13.32 -8.07 3.01
CA PHE A 53 -12.60 -9.19 2.43
C PHE A 53 -11.27 -8.77 1.77
N LEU A 54 -11.18 -7.57 1.18
CA LEU A 54 -9.93 -7.05 0.59
C LEU A 54 -8.92 -6.69 1.69
N VAL A 55 -9.41 -6.08 2.77
CA VAL A 55 -8.58 -5.74 3.93
C VAL A 55 -8.04 -7.01 4.58
N GLU A 56 -8.92 -7.98 4.84
CA GLU A 56 -8.60 -9.28 5.44
C GLU A 56 -7.63 -10.08 4.57
N THR A 57 -7.93 -10.25 3.27
CA THR A 57 -7.05 -10.97 2.34
C THR A 57 -5.67 -10.34 2.28
N SER A 58 -5.59 -9.01 2.21
CA SER A 58 -4.32 -8.31 2.16
C SER A 58 -3.52 -8.48 3.46
N LYS A 59 -4.19 -8.45 4.61
CA LYS A 59 -3.58 -8.71 5.92
C LYS A 59 -3.07 -10.14 6.03
N HIS A 60 -3.85 -11.12 5.58
CA HIS A 60 -3.44 -12.52 5.53
C HIS A 60 -2.18 -12.76 4.69
N ILE A 61 -1.97 -11.97 3.63
CA ILE A 61 -0.74 -12.05 2.84
C ILE A 61 0.44 -11.42 3.61
N ASP A 62 0.24 -10.27 4.24
CA ASP A 62 1.28 -9.56 5.01
C ASP A 62 1.76 -10.32 6.26
N ASP A 63 0.85 -11.09 6.86
CA ASP A 63 1.05 -11.87 8.09
C ASP A 63 1.10 -13.39 7.84
N GLY A 64 1.01 -13.80 6.57
CA GLY A 64 0.91 -15.20 6.16
C GLY A 64 2.20 -15.99 6.38
N PRO A 65 2.15 -17.33 6.22
CA PRO A 65 3.29 -18.21 6.47
C PRO A 65 4.52 -17.88 5.61
N THR A 66 4.33 -17.24 4.46
CA THR A 66 5.40 -16.81 3.56
C THR A 66 5.97 -15.43 3.88
N ALA A 67 5.32 -14.63 4.75
CA ALA A 67 5.74 -13.27 5.06
C ALA A 67 7.15 -13.19 5.68
N PRO A 68 7.55 -14.06 6.64
CA PRO A 68 8.90 -14.06 7.17
C PRO A 68 9.96 -14.35 6.09
N TRP A 69 9.68 -15.31 5.21
CA TRP A 69 10.55 -15.64 4.08
C TRP A 69 10.67 -14.46 3.11
N LEU A 70 9.56 -13.80 2.77
CA LEU A 70 9.54 -12.64 1.87
C LEU A 70 10.33 -11.45 2.46
N ARG A 71 10.12 -11.11 3.74
CA ARG A 71 10.86 -10.05 4.43
C ARG A 71 12.36 -10.33 4.45
N THR A 72 12.74 -11.56 4.76
CA THR A 72 14.15 -12.00 4.75
C THR A 72 14.76 -11.91 3.34
N THR A 73 14.01 -12.33 2.33
CA THR A 73 14.44 -12.29 0.93
C THR A 73 14.62 -10.86 0.44
N ILE A 74 13.68 -9.96 0.72
CA ILE A 74 13.79 -8.53 0.38
C ILE A 74 14.98 -7.90 1.10
N LYS A 75 15.20 -8.21 2.38
CA LYS A 75 16.35 -7.71 3.14
C LYS A 75 17.69 -8.19 2.56
N LYS A 76 17.77 -9.46 2.13
CA LYS A 76 18.99 -10.07 1.60
C LYS A 76 19.34 -9.61 0.20
N PHE A 77 18.34 -9.43 -0.66
CA PHE A 77 18.56 -9.19 -2.10
C PHE A 77 18.09 -7.80 -2.59
N GLY A 78 17.47 -7.01 -1.72
CA GLY A 78 16.78 -5.78 -2.10
C GLY A 78 15.49 -6.05 -2.88
N LEU A 79 14.67 -5.02 -3.06
CA LEU A 79 13.65 -5.04 -4.12
C LEU A 79 14.39 -4.88 -5.45
N LYS A 80 14.29 -5.86 -6.36
CA LYS A 80 14.71 -5.62 -7.76
C LYS A 80 13.88 -4.43 -8.25
N GLY A 81 14.50 -3.28 -8.45
CA GLY A 81 13.85 -2.18 -9.15
C GLY A 81 13.35 -2.72 -10.49
N ALA A 82 12.11 -2.38 -10.86
CA ALA A 82 11.59 -2.72 -12.17
C ALA A 82 12.61 -2.26 -13.23
N GLY A 83 13.26 -3.22 -13.91
CA GLY A 83 14.24 -2.93 -14.97
C GLY A 83 15.74 -3.05 -14.64
N LYS A 84 16.18 -3.34 -13.40
CA LYS A 84 17.62 -3.59 -13.13
C LYS A 84 17.95 -5.08 -12.98
N LYS A 85 18.77 -5.59 -13.89
CA LYS A 85 19.37 -6.93 -13.80
C LYS A 85 20.13 -7.06 -12.48
N VAL A 86 19.96 -8.20 -11.81
CA VAL A 86 20.74 -8.55 -10.62
C VAL A 86 22.15 -8.89 -11.07
N SER A 87 23.09 -8.01 -10.78
CA SER A 87 24.50 -8.33 -10.83
C SER A 87 25.20 -7.47 -9.79
N THR A 88 25.43 -8.05 -8.63
CA THR A 88 26.60 -7.77 -7.77
C THR A 88 26.78 -8.98 -6.86
N THR A 89 27.36 -10.06 -7.41
CA THR A 89 28.35 -10.80 -6.62
C THR A 89 29.61 -9.96 -6.74
N ALA A 90 30.00 -9.28 -5.67
CA ALA A 90 31.35 -8.76 -5.55
C ALA A 90 32.24 -9.98 -5.23
N GLU A 91 33.19 -10.26 -6.11
CA GLU A 91 34.45 -10.92 -5.72
C GLU A 91 35.37 -9.88 -5.07
#